data_AF-A0A7W0TK50-F1
#
_entry.id   AF-A0A7W0TK50-F1
#
_cell.length_a   1.000
_cell.length_b   1.000
_cell.length_c   1.000
_cell.angle_alpha   90.00
_cell.angle_beta   90.00
_cell.angle_gamma   90.00
#
_symmetry.space_group_name_H-M   'P 1'
#
loop_
_entity.id
_entity.type
_entity.pdbx_description
1 polymer ?
#
loop_
_entity_poly.entity_id
_entity_poly.type
_entity_poly.pdbx_seq_one_letter_code
_entity_poly.pdbx_strand_id
1 'polypeptide(L)'
;MAEGSGRRLDQPRGKGLATPRIDADAFGRFSEGIARFLGTGRFLFFQTLIVIAWITLNLVAVNLRWDMYPFILLNLVFSTQAAYAAPLILLAQNRQADRDRVQAEEDRSRAVSERAETEYLARELASLRASIGELATRDFIRSEMARLAGDEHDGTDDGRRRGGPRQPRN
;
A
#
# COMPACT_ATOMS: atom_id res chain seq x y z
N MET A 1 0.04 -62.01 -0.12
CA MET A 1 -0.46 -60.98 0.82
C MET A 1 0.61 -60.73 1.88
N ALA A 2 1.37 -59.65 1.75
CA ALA A 2 2.17 -59.04 2.84
C ALA A 2 2.71 -57.69 2.31
N GLU A 3 1.87 -56.66 2.30
CA GLU A 3 2.34 -55.29 2.08
C GLU A 3 2.84 -54.72 3.40
N GLY A 4 4.15 -54.44 3.46
CA GLY A 4 4.79 -53.74 4.54
C GLY A 4 4.29 -52.31 4.62
N SER A 5 3.52 -52.02 5.66
CA SER A 5 2.97 -50.70 5.94
C SER A 5 4.09 -49.70 6.25
N GLY A 6 4.43 -48.86 5.27
CA GLY A 6 5.34 -47.72 5.43
C GLY A 6 4.77 -46.69 6.40
N ARG A 7 5.14 -46.80 7.67
CA ARG A 7 4.80 -45.85 8.73
C ARG A 7 5.58 -44.55 8.49
N ARG A 8 4.93 -43.56 7.89
CA ARG A 8 5.51 -42.22 7.67
C ARG A 8 5.83 -41.58 9.03
N LEU A 9 7.12 -41.45 9.29
CA LEU A 9 7.74 -40.92 10.52
C LEU A 9 7.99 -39.41 10.46
N ASP A 10 7.38 -38.70 9.51
CA ASP A 10 7.67 -37.29 9.25
C ASP A 10 6.47 -36.41 9.61
N GLN A 11 6.20 -36.32 10.91
CA GLN A 11 5.31 -35.30 11.43
C GLN A 11 5.93 -34.79 12.73
N PRO A 12 6.56 -33.60 12.74
CA PRO A 12 7.09 -33.05 13.96
C PRO A 12 5.91 -32.78 14.90
N ARG A 13 5.84 -33.56 15.98
CA ARG A 13 4.97 -33.28 17.12
C ARG A 13 5.44 -32.00 17.79
N GLY A 14 5.00 -30.86 17.26
CA GLY A 14 5.03 -29.60 17.96
C GLY A 14 4.20 -29.74 19.23
N LYS A 15 4.85 -29.85 20.38
CA LYS A 15 4.22 -29.57 21.67
C LYS A 15 3.80 -28.11 21.63
N GLY A 16 2.58 -27.86 21.17
CA GLY A 16 1.95 -26.55 21.26
C GLY A 16 1.84 -26.21 22.74
N LEU A 17 2.79 -25.42 23.23
CA LEU A 17 2.62 -24.68 24.45
C LEU A 17 1.31 -23.90 24.24
N ALA A 18 0.27 -24.24 24.98
CA ALA A 18 -1.00 -23.53 24.93
C ALA A 18 -0.74 -22.12 25.47
N THR A 19 -0.25 -21.23 24.62
CA THR A 19 -0.22 -19.81 24.92
C THR A 19 -1.67 -19.42 25.14
N PRO A 20 -2.01 -18.76 26.25
CA PRO A 20 -3.33 -18.21 26.41
C PRO A 20 -3.55 -17.27 25.22
N ARG A 21 -4.42 -17.68 24.29
CA ARG A 21 -4.87 -16.84 23.18
C ARG A 21 -5.66 -15.71 23.81
N ILE A 22 -4.95 -14.65 24.22
CA ILE A 22 -5.56 -13.37 24.48
C ILE A 22 -6.28 -13.01 23.19
N ASP A 23 -7.61 -12.93 23.28
CA ASP A 23 -8.50 -12.78 22.15
C ASP A 23 -8.21 -11.43 21.45
N ALA A 24 -7.35 -11.50 20.43
CA ALA A 24 -6.79 -10.35 19.75
C ALA A 24 -7.87 -9.51 19.08
N ASP A 25 -9.00 -10.13 18.74
CA ASP A 25 -10.17 -9.51 18.11
C ASP A 25 -10.97 -8.71 19.14
N ALA A 26 -11.25 -9.28 20.32
CA ALA A 26 -11.94 -8.58 21.41
C ALA A 26 -11.13 -7.35 21.87
N PHE A 27 -9.82 -7.51 22.05
CA PHE A 27 -8.95 -6.42 22.42
C PHE A 27 -8.78 -5.39 21.28
N GLY A 28 -8.98 -5.79 20.03
CA GLY A 28 -8.83 -4.94 18.85
C GLY A 28 -9.94 -3.91 18.75
N ARG A 29 -11.18 -4.38 18.91
CA ARG A 29 -12.38 -3.54 18.97
C ARG A 29 -12.34 -2.58 20.16
N PHE A 30 -11.86 -3.05 21.32
CA PHE A 30 -11.67 -2.21 22.50
C PHE A 30 -10.64 -1.10 22.26
N SER A 31 -9.49 -1.46 21.67
CA SER A 31 -8.42 -0.51 21.33
C SER A 31 -8.87 0.53 20.31
N GLU A 32 -9.68 0.17 19.32
CA GLU A 32 -10.24 1.11 18.35
C GLU A 32 -11.21 2.11 19.00
N GLY A 33 -12.03 1.64 19.95
CA GLY A 33 -12.87 2.52 20.77
C GLY A 33 -12.06 3.52 21.60
N ILE A 34 -11.02 3.04 22.26
CA ILE A 34 -10.09 3.85 23.05
C ILE A 34 -9.34 4.86 22.17
N ALA A 35 -8.85 4.45 21.00
CA ALA A 35 -8.12 5.32 20.08
C ALA A 35 -9.00 6.48 19.58
N ARG A 36 -10.25 6.21 19.21
CA ARG A 36 -11.22 7.25 18.83
C ARG A 36 -11.54 8.18 20.00
N PHE A 37 -11.62 7.63 21.21
CA PHE A 37 -11.92 8.40 22.42
C PHE A 37 -10.78 9.34 22.83
N LEU A 38 -9.54 8.83 22.89
CA LEU A 38 -8.33 9.61 23.21
C LEU A 38 -7.95 10.63 22.12
N GLY A 39 -8.21 10.30 20.84
CA GLY A 39 -7.95 11.21 19.72
C GLY A 39 -8.93 12.39 19.61
N THR A 40 -10.02 12.36 20.39
CA THR A 40 -11.02 13.43 20.39
C THR A 40 -10.76 14.41 21.54
N GLY A 41 -10.70 15.72 21.26
CA GLY A 41 -10.47 16.76 22.28
C GLY A 41 -11.48 16.79 23.46
N ARG A 42 -12.61 16.07 23.31
CA ARG A 42 -13.61 15.84 24.36
C ARG A 42 -13.03 15.11 25.57
N PHE A 43 -12.12 14.14 25.38
CA PHE A 43 -11.50 13.42 26.50
C PHE A 43 -10.71 14.38 27.41
N LEU A 44 -9.86 15.22 26.81
CA LEU A 44 -9.06 16.21 27.54
C LEU A 44 -9.94 17.21 28.30
N PHE A 45 -11.06 17.63 27.70
CA PHE A 45 -12.02 18.51 28.38
C PHE A 45 -12.62 17.87 29.64
N PHE A 46 -13.18 16.65 29.53
CA PHE A 46 -13.74 15.96 30.69
C PHE A 46 -12.69 15.61 31.73
N GLN A 47 -11.50 15.17 31.32
CA GLN A 47 -10.37 14.88 32.20
C GLN A 47 -9.97 16.11 33.02
N THR A 48 -9.87 17.27 32.37
CA THR A 48 -9.53 18.54 33.04
C THR A 48 -10.62 18.95 34.03
N LEU A 49 -11.89 18.80 33.64
CA LEU A 49 -13.02 19.14 34.51
C LEU A 49 -13.08 18.24 35.75
N ILE A 50 -12.81 16.95 35.61
CA ILE A 50 -12.71 16.00 36.73
C ILE A 50 -11.55 16.39 37.65
N VAL A 51 -10.37 16.70 37.11
CA VAL A 51 -9.21 17.12 37.92
C VAL A 51 -9.52 18.39 38.70
N ILE A 52 -10.11 19.40 38.07
CA ILE A 52 -10.50 20.65 38.74
C ILE A 52 -11.52 20.36 39.85
N ALA A 53 -12.57 19.62 39.56
CA ALA A 53 -13.59 19.25 40.55
C ALA A 53 -12.98 18.49 41.73
N TRP A 54 -12.02 17.60 41.47
CA TRP A 54 -11.33 16.82 42.50
C TRP A 54 -10.44 17.68 43.38
N ILE A 55 -9.71 18.63 42.80
CA ILE A 55 -8.91 19.63 43.54
C ILE A 55 -9.83 20.49 44.41
N THR A 56 -10.96 20.98 43.87
CA THR A 56 -11.94 21.78 44.62
C THR A 56 -12.56 20.98 45.77
N LEU A 57 -12.94 19.72 45.54
CA LEU A 57 -13.48 18.83 46.57
C LEU A 57 -12.46 18.60 47.69
N ASN A 58 -11.19 18.38 47.34
CA ASN A 58 -10.13 18.23 48.32
C ASN A 58 -9.91 19.52 49.14
N LEU A 59 -9.93 20.70 48.49
CA LEU A 59 -9.83 22.01 49.17
C LEU A 59 -10.97 22.27 50.15
N VAL A 60 -12.20 21.86 49.82
CA VAL A 60 -13.35 21.97 50.73
C VAL A 60 -13.25 20.94 51.86
N ALA A 61 -12.81 19.71 51.56
CA ALA A 61 -12.60 18.65 52.53
C ALA A 61 -11.42 18.89 53.49
N VAL A 62 -10.47 19.75 53.14
CA VAL A 62 -9.40 20.23 54.04
C VAL A 62 -9.98 20.98 55.24
N ASN A 63 -11.10 21.69 55.11
CA ASN A 63 -11.79 22.30 56.25
C ASN A 63 -12.34 21.25 57.24
N LEU A 64 -12.55 20.01 56.79
CA LEU A 64 -12.90 18.86 57.63
C LEU A 64 -11.67 18.10 58.17
N ARG A 65 -10.45 18.61 57.97
CA ARG A 65 -9.16 18.00 58.38
C ARG A 65 -8.86 16.63 57.76
N TRP A 66 -9.51 16.28 56.64
CA TRP A 66 -9.40 14.95 56.03
C TRP A 66 -8.05 14.71 55.30
N ASP A 67 -7.37 15.77 54.84
CA ASP A 67 -6.01 15.72 54.29
C ASP A 67 -5.30 17.08 54.51
N MET A 68 -4.41 17.17 55.50
CA MET A 68 -3.69 18.40 55.86
C MET A 68 -2.45 18.55 54.96
N TYR A 69 -2.05 19.78 54.59
CA TYR A 69 -0.94 20.04 53.67
C TYR A 69 0.31 19.20 54.02
N PRO A 70 0.87 18.38 53.10
CA PRO A 70 0.83 18.47 51.63
C PRO A 70 0.09 17.30 50.94
N PHE A 71 -1.25 17.30 50.97
CA PHE A 71 -2.16 16.44 50.16
C PHE A 71 -1.60 15.07 49.74
N ILE A 72 -1.28 14.21 50.72
CA ILE A 72 -0.55 12.96 50.47
C ILE A 72 -1.42 12.00 49.64
N LEU A 73 -2.73 11.99 49.88
CA LEU A 73 -3.66 11.08 49.22
C LEU A 73 -3.90 11.47 47.77
N LEU A 74 -3.98 12.78 47.50
CA LEU A 74 -4.08 13.31 46.13
C LEU A 74 -2.88 12.87 45.29
N ASN A 75 -1.68 13.08 45.83
CA ASN A 75 -0.43 12.70 45.16
C ASN A 75 -0.32 11.19 44.97
N LEU A 76 -0.72 10.39 45.96
CA LEU A 76 -0.68 8.93 45.87
C LEU A 76 -1.59 8.42 44.74
N VAL A 77 -2.83 8.91 44.66
CA VAL A 77 -3.79 8.52 43.62
C VAL A 77 -3.30 8.95 42.25
N PHE A 78 -2.81 10.18 42.10
CA PHE A 78 -2.29 10.66 40.83
C PHE A 78 -1.03 9.90 40.37
N SER A 79 -0.12 9.60 41.30
CA SER A 79 1.08 8.80 41.01
C SER A 79 0.70 7.39 40.55
N THR A 80 -0.29 6.77 41.20
CA THR A 80 -0.81 5.46 40.82
C THR A 80 -1.50 5.50 39.46
N GLN A 81 -2.24 6.57 39.16
CA GLN A 81 -2.89 6.78 37.86
C GLN A 81 -1.87 6.88 36.74
N ALA A 82 -0.79 7.65 36.93
CA ALA A 82 0.31 7.74 35.97
C ALA A 82 1.03 6.39 35.79
N ALA A 83 1.27 5.67 36.90
CA ALA A 83 1.92 4.37 36.87
C ALA A 83 1.11 3.31 36.09
N TYR A 84 -0.22 3.32 36.19
CA TYR A 84 -1.08 2.40 35.43
C TYR A 84 -1.31 2.84 33.97
N ALA A 85 -1.16 4.14 33.66
CA ALA A 85 -1.25 4.62 32.28
C ALA A 85 -0.10 4.07 31.41
N ALA A 86 1.12 3.98 31.95
CA ALA A 86 2.28 3.50 31.21
C ALA A 86 2.11 2.10 30.55
N PRO A 87 1.69 1.04 31.27
CA PRO A 87 1.49 -0.28 30.67
C PRO A 87 0.30 -0.32 29.69
N LEU A 88 -0.75 0.45 29.94
CA LEU A 88 -1.89 0.56 29.00
C LEU A 88 -1.45 1.22 27.68
N ILE A 89 -0.67 2.29 27.76
CA ILE A 89 -0.11 2.97 26.59
C ILE A 89 0.84 2.04 25.85
N LEU A 90 1.71 1.31 26.54
CA LEU A 90 2.63 0.33 25.93
C LEU A 90 1.86 -0.76 25.17
N LEU A 91 0.77 -1.27 25.75
CA LEU A 91 -0.05 -2.28 25.08
C LEU A 91 -0.78 -1.72 23.85
N ALA A 92 -1.25 -0.48 23.91
CA ALA A 92 -1.82 0.22 22.75
C ALA A 92 -0.76 0.45 21.66
N GLN A 93 0.46 0.82 22.04
CA GLN A 93 1.58 1.05 21.14
C GLN A 93 2.07 -0.24 20.47
N ASN A 94 2.22 -1.35 21.21
CA ASN A 94 2.58 -2.65 20.61
C ASN A 94 1.59 -3.05 19.50
N ARG A 95 0.29 -2.81 19.71
CA ARG A 95 -0.73 -3.08 18.70
C ARG A 95 -0.74 -2.13 17.52
N GLN A 96 -0.31 -0.88 17.71
CA GLN A 96 -0.10 0.03 16.60
C GLN A 96 1.11 -0.45 15.78
N ALA A 97 2.23 -0.74 16.43
CA ALA A 97 3.44 -1.25 15.79
C ALA A 97 3.20 -2.57 15.02
N ASP A 98 2.41 -3.49 15.57
CA ASP A 98 2.06 -4.75 14.88
C ASP A 98 1.23 -4.48 13.61
N ARG A 99 0.26 -3.56 13.66
CA ARG A 99 -0.53 -3.17 12.49
C ARG A 99 0.31 -2.45 11.45
N ASP A 100 1.14 -1.51 11.88
CA ASP A 100 2.04 -0.75 11.01
C ASP A 100 3.04 -1.69 10.31
N ARG A 101 3.49 -2.74 11.01
CA ARG A 101 4.34 -3.76 10.42
C ARG A 101 3.63 -4.57 9.33
N VAL A 102 2.42 -5.05 9.58
CA VAL A 102 1.63 -5.79 8.58
C VAL A 102 1.36 -4.91 7.37
N GLN A 103 0.94 -3.66 7.59
CA GLN A 103 0.73 -2.70 6.50
C GLN A 103 2.01 -2.48 5.68
N ALA A 104 3.16 -2.32 6.33
CA ALA A 104 4.43 -2.15 5.64
C ALA A 104 4.88 -3.40 4.86
N GLU A 105 4.54 -4.60 5.34
CA GLU A 105 4.80 -5.86 4.62
C GLU A 105 3.91 -5.99 3.38
N GLU A 106 2.62 -5.65 3.48
CA GLU A 106 1.71 -5.60 2.33
C GLU A 106 2.15 -4.56 1.30
N ASP A 107 2.49 -3.36 1.73
CA ASP A 107 2.92 -2.28 0.83
C ASP A 107 4.21 -2.67 0.08
N ARG A 108 5.14 -3.35 0.76
CA ARG A 108 6.33 -3.92 0.09
C ARG A 108 5.95 -4.97 -0.96
N SER A 109 5.03 -5.88 -0.63
CA SER A 109 4.58 -6.90 -1.58
C SER A 109 3.91 -6.26 -2.80
N ARG A 110 3.05 -5.26 -2.59
CA ARG A 110 2.39 -4.52 -3.66
C ARG A 110 3.39 -3.79 -4.55
N ALA A 111 4.38 -3.11 -3.96
CA ALA A 111 5.42 -2.42 -4.70
C ALA A 111 6.28 -3.36 -5.57
N VAL A 112 6.50 -4.61 -5.12
CA VAL A 112 7.18 -5.63 -5.93
C VAL A 112 6.31 -6.05 -7.11
N SER A 113 5.01 -6.29 -6.89
CA SER A 113 4.07 -6.64 -7.96
C SER A 113 3.92 -5.51 -8.98
N GLU A 114 3.78 -4.26 -8.54
CA GLU A 114 3.70 -3.08 -9.42
C GLU A 114 4.96 -2.92 -10.28
N ARG A 115 6.14 -3.16 -9.71
CA ARG A 115 7.40 -3.16 -10.48
C ARG A 115 7.43 -4.26 -11.53
N ALA A 116 6.95 -5.46 -11.20
CA ALA A 116 6.90 -6.57 -12.15
C ALA A 116 5.89 -6.28 -13.29
N GLU A 117 4.73 -5.72 -12.97
CA GLU A 117 3.73 -5.32 -13.96
C GLU A 117 4.24 -4.20 -14.88
N THR A 118 4.91 -3.19 -14.34
CA THR A 118 5.51 -2.12 -15.15
C THR A 118 6.63 -2.63 -16.04
N GLU A 119 7.47 -3.54 -15.55
CA GLU A 119 8.51 -4.18 -16.36
C GLU A 119 7.90 -5.05 -17.47
N TYR A 120 6.84 -5.80 -17.17
CA TYR A 120 6.10 -6.58 -18.15
C TYR A 120 5.52 -5.69 -19.25
N LEU A 121 4.79 -4.62 -18.87
CA LEU A 121 4.24 -3.65 -19.82
C LEU A 121 5.32 -2.97 -20.66
N ALA A 122 6.48 -2.65 -20.08
CA ALA A 122 7.60 -2.06 -20.81
C ALA A 122 8.18 -3.02 -21.87
N ARG A 123 8.30 -4.32 -21.54
CA ARG A 123 8.75 -5.35 -22.48
C ARG A 123 7.72 -5.59 -23.60
N GLU A 124 6.44 -5.64 -23.24
CA GLU A 124 5.33 -5.77 -24.20
C GLU A 124 5.27 -4.57 -25.15
N LEU A 125 5.47 -3.36 -24.63
CA LEU A 125 5.53 -2.14 -25.45
C LEU A 125 6.75 -2.12 -26.37
N ALA A 126 7.91 -2.59 -25.89
CA ALA A 126 9.12 -2.69 -26.68
C ALA A 126 8.96 -3.70 -27.83
N SER A 127 8.36 -4.87 -27.58
CA SER A 127 8.09 -5.88 -28.60
C SER A 127 7.05 -5.39 -29.61
N LEU A 128 5.98 -4.73 -29.15
CA LEU A 128 4.99 -4.09 -30.02
C LEU A 128 5.63 -3.04 -30.92
N ARG A 129 6.45 -2.15 -30.36
CA ARG A 129 7.18 -1.12 -31.12
C ARG A 129 8.10 -1.73 -32.19
N ALA A 130 8.80 -2.82 -31.87
CA ALA A 130 9.66 -3.51 -32.83
C ALA A 130 8.84 -4.08 -34.00
N SER A 131 7.70 -4.73 -33.71
CA SER A 131 6.82 -5.29 -34.75
C SER A 131 6.23 -4.22 -35.68
N ILE A 132 5.84 -3.06 -35.13
CA ILE A 132 5.35 -1.92 -35.92
C ILE A 132 6.48 -1.33 -36.78
N GLY A 133 7.70 -1.23 -36.24
CA GLY A 133 8.87 -0.72 -36.98
C GLY A 133 9.23 -1.56 -38.21
N GLU A 134 9.13 -2.88 -38.10
CA GLU A 134 9.39 -3.81 -39.22
C GLU A 134 8.34 -3.67 -40.34
N LEU A 135 7.05 -3.54 -39.98
CA LEU A 135 5.97 -3.29 -40.94
C LEU A 135 6.15 -1.96 -41.67
N ALA A 136 6.48 -0.88 -40.94
CA ALA A 136 6.70 0.44 -41.53
C ALA A 136 7.89 0.44 -42.51
N THR A 137 8.97 -0.27 -42.19
CA THR A 137 10.15 -0.38 -43.05
C THR A 137 9.82 -1.14 -44.33
N ARG A 138 9.04 -2.22 -44.23
CA ARG A 138 8.59 -3.00 -45.39
C ARG A 138 7.71 -2.18 -46.33
N ASP A 139 6.74 -1.45 -45.81
CA ASP A 139 5.85 -0.61 -46.61
C ASP A 139 6.60 0.57 -47.24
N PHE A 140 7.55 1.17 -46.51
CA PHE A 140 8.42 2.22 -47.04
C PHE A 140 9.27 1.72 -48.21
N ILE A 141 10.00 0.61 -48.05
CA ILE A 141 10.81 0.02 -49.12
C ILE A 141 9.94 -0.33 -50.34
N ARG A 142 8.75 -0.88 -50.11
CA ARG A 142 7.80 -1.18 -51.20
C ARG A 142 7.36 0.10 -51.93
N SER A 143 7.10 1.17 -51.20
CA SER A 143 6.67 2.45 -51.80
C SER A 143 7.77 3.11 -52.61
N GLU A 144 9.03 3.05 -52.15
CA GLU A 144 10.19 3.54 -52.88
C GLU A 144 10.46 2.70 -54.14
N MET A 145 10.39 1.38 -54.03
CA MET A 145 10.50 0.48 -55.19
C MET A 145 9.40 0.75 -56.22
N ALA A 146 8.16 0.98 -55.79
CA ALA A 146 7.05 1.30 -56.68
C ALA A 146 7.23 2.67 -57.36
N ARG A 147 7.77 3.66 -56.66
CA ARG A 147 8.13 4.97 -57.24
C ARG A 147 9.21 4.83 -58.31
N LEU A 148 10.32 4.14 -58.00
CA LEU A 148 11.42 3.94 -58.96
C LEU A 148 10.96 3.16 -60.19
N ALA A 149 10.17 2.10 -60.00
CA ALA A 149 9.59 1.34 -61.11
C ALA A 149 8.60 2.17 -61.94
N GLY A 150 7.88 3.11 -61.31
CA GLY A 150 6.98 4.05 -61.99
C GLY A 150 7.73 5.09 -62.83
N ASP A 151 8.83 5.65 -62.31
CA ASP A 151 9.65 6.64 -63.00
C ASP A 151 10.37 6.05 -64.23
N GLU A 152 10.80 4.78 -64.20
CA GLU A 152 11.37 4.10 -65.39
C GLU A 152 10.33 3.85 -66.49
N HIS A 153 9.06 3.63 -66.13
CA HIS A 153 8.01 3.41 -67.11
C HIS A 153 7.51 4.71 -67.78
N ASP A 154 7.58 5.86 -67.10
CA ASP A 154 7.16 7.16 -67.66
C ASP A 154 8.20 7.72 -68.66
N GLY A 155 9.50 7.46 -68.44
CA GLY A 155 10.58 7.89 -69.35
C GLY A 155 10.61 7.16 -70.72
N THR A 156 9.88 6.06 -70.87
CA THR A 156 9.90 5.23 -72.09
C THR A 156 8.67 5.45 -73.00
N ASP A 157 7.63 6.16 -72.54
CA ASP A 157 6.44 6.49 -73.36
C ASP A 157 6.46 7.93 -73.94
N ASP A 158 7.38 8.81 -73.52
CA ASP A 158 7.53 10.18 -74.08
C ASP A 158 8.32 10.21 -75.43
N GLY A 159 8.63 9.03 -76.00
CA GLY A 159 9.29 8.91 -77.32
C GLY A 159 8.33 8.78 -78.51
N ARG A 160 7.02 8.59 -78.29
CA ARG A 160 6.07 8.20 -79.37
C ARG A 160 4.98 9.19 -79.73
N ARG A 161 4.97 10.41 -79.17
CA ARG A 161 3.92 11.43 -79.46
C ARG A 161 4.41 12.78 -79.99
N ARG A 162 5.63 12.87 -80.55
CA ARG A 162 6.06 14.01 -81.38
C ARG A 162 6.23 13.60 -82.85
N GLY A 163 5.11 13.45 -83.55
CA GLY A 163 5.09 13.07 -84.96
C GLY A 163 3.73 13.27 -85.62
N GLY A 164 3.09 14.43 -85.40
CA GLY A 164 1.89 14.81 -86.13
C GLY A 164 2.25 15.28 -87.56
N PRO A 165 1.64 14.73 -88.63
CA PRO A 165 2.05 14.99 -90.00
C PRO A 165 1.75 16.43 -90.44
N ARG A 166 2.77 17.09 -91.01
CA ARG A 166 2.61 18.34 -91.77
C ARG A 166 1.72 18.07 -92.98
N GLN A 167 0.55 18.68 -92.99
CA GLN A 167 -0.37 18.67 -94.12
C GLN A 167 0.01 19.82 -95.07
N PRO A 168 0.27 19.56 -96.36
CA PRO A 168 0.43 20.62 -97.36
C PRO A 168 -0.89 20.79 -98.13
N ARG A 169 -1.34 22.04 -98.36
CA ARG A 169 -2.00 22.42 -99.62
C ARG A 169 -2.42 23.89 -99.68
N ASN A 170 -2.04 24.48 -100.83
CA ASN A 170 -2.62 25.59 -101.61
C ASN A 170 -3.02 26.89 -100.91
#